data_AF-A0A7C7N457-F1
#
_entry.id   AF-A0A7C7N457-F1
#
_cell.length_a   1.000
_cell.length_b   1.000
_cell.length_c   1.000
_cell.angle_alpha   90.00
_cell.angle_beta   90.00
_cell.angle_gamma   90.00
#
_symmetry.space_group_name_H-M   'P 1'
#
loop_
_entity.id
_entity.type
_entity.pdbx_description
1 polymer ?
#
loop_
_entity_poly.entity_id
_entity_poly.type
_entity_poly.pdbx_seq_one_letter_code
_entity_poly.pdbx_strand_id
1 'polypeptide(L)'
;MAQENGEMSLDRWFLRQDVIDQLLAQGGDTPDAAASYADHIIELAHIDQAEYQSLKDPFDRSVAIVFELVRSEDMNPWSIDLEHFVQVFSERIRKDGNTIDLPSCGRLIRLAWGVLRHQAEDLYDRMLSSGDDEIDYLPIDGWEMEYDDAGFAFTSNVIAGDVDSSLSGLFQERVRRDEGRPVTLGELLGALREACVEAEEFRLREDNRVKHAAAVKEAISSVGSKMHDENLESDLRLCWNALRDEVESSGKSAKSPMPMQAIQNRVSAALAQEYAAQSVTVPDDIDEQAWITTLVSSLHLTYIGAVEIWQEDVPDGTIHIRDMHISLKTFEAVIALCQKQKDAMALKMEQQAGGKERYGVLMEELAARAAAAKAAEEAAAAELADATDNIDINHPESVAAPEIIIELSEEISVEVVE
;
A
#
# COMPACT_ATOMS: atom_id res chain seq x y z
N MET A 1 10.30 7.09 57.85
CA MET A 1 11.58 6.36 57.72
C MET A 1 11.47 4.83 57.54
N ALA A 2 10.85 4.04 58.43
CA ALA A 2 10.70 2.59 58.16
C ALA A 2 9.46 2.24 57.30
N GLN A 3 8.39 3.06 57.35
CA GLN A 3 7.18 2.87 56.53
C GLN A 3 7.32 3.39 55.09
N GLU A 4 7.92 4.57 54.87
CA GLU A 4 8.16 5.12 53.50
C GLU A 4 9.04 4.22 52.64
N ASN A 5 10.07 3.58 53.22
CA ASN A 5 10.92 2.65 52.47
C ASN A 5 10.19 1.35 52.09
N GLY A 6 9.12 1.00 52.82
CA GLY A 6 8.28 -0.16 52.51
C GLY A 6 7.29 0.11 51.38
N GLU A 7 6.65 1.29 51.38
CA GLU A 7 5.71 1.71 50.34
C GLU A 7 6.41 1.87 48.98
N MET A 8 7.56 2.55 48.92
CA MET A 8 8.34 2.65 47.68
C MET A 8 8.85 1.30 47.17
N SER A 9 9.13 0.34 48.06
CA SER A 9 9.54 -1.01 47.64
C SER A 9 8.37 -1.85 47.11
N LEU A 10 7.16 -1.64 47.63
CA LEU A 10 5.94 -2.28 47.16
C LEU A 10 5.55 -1.71 45.80
N ASP A 11 5.56 -0.38 45.66
CA ASP A 11 5.28 0.31 44.39
C ASP A 11 6.26 -0.12 43.28
N ARG A 12 7.55 -0.31 43.61
CA ARG A 12 8.55 -0.84 42.67
C ARG A 12 8.24 -2.25 42.21
N TRP A 13 7.85 -3.14 43.12
CA TRP A 13 7.51 -4.52 42.77
C TRP A 13 6.25 -4.57 41.92
N PHE A 14 5.24 -3.76 42.24
CA PHE A 14 4.01 -3.69 41.45
C PHE A 14 4.25 -3.08 40.08
N LEU A 15 5.03 -2.00 39.95
CA LEU A 15 5.37 -1.42 38.64
C LEU A 15 6.16 -2.39 37.77
N ARG A 16 7.12 -3.12 38.37
CA ARG A 16 7.86 -4.18 37.68
C ARG A 16 6.92 -5.26 37.16
N GLN A 17 6.01 -5.72 38.01
CA GLN A 17 5.07 -6.78 37.67
C GLN A 17 4.07 -6.31 36.61
N ASP A 18 3.55 -5.09 36.72
CA ASP A 18 2.66 -4.48 35.73
C ASP A 18 3.34 -4.43 34.37
N VAL A 19 4.57 -3.90 34.27
CA VAL A 19 5.34 -3.87 33.01
C VAL A 19 5.56 -5.27 32.42
N ILE A 20 5.84 -6.28 33.26
CA ILE A 20 5.99 -7.66 32.79
C ILE A 20 4.66 -8.21 32.25
N ASP A 21 3.57 -8.01 32.99
CA ASP A 21 2.24 -8.51 32.62
C ASP A 21 1.77 -7.85 31.32
N GLN A 22 2.07 -6.56 31.12
CA GLN A 22 1.82 -5.79 29.90
C GLN A 22 2.52 -6.40 28.69
N LEU A 23 3.83 -6.61 28.80
CA LEU A 23 4.65 -7.13 27.69
C LEU A 23 4.28 -8.57 27.33
N LEU A 24 3.90 -9.37 28.33
CA LEU A 24 3.40 -10.72 28.11
C LEU A 24 2.00 -10.72 27.48
N ALA A 25 1.11 -9.82 27.89
CA ALA A 25 -0.24 -9.69 27.31
C ALA A 25 -0.21 -9.26 25.83
N GLN A 26 0.79 -8.46 25.44
CA GLN A 26 0.99 -8.01 24.07
C GLN A 26 1.58 -9.12 23.15
N GLY A 27 2.03 -10.25 23.72
CA GLY A 27 2.28 -11.49 22.97
C GLY A 27 3.58 -11.56 22.16
N GLY A 28 4.51 -10.63 22.36
CA GLY A 28 5.75 -10.53 21.55
C GLY A 28 7.03 -11.07 22.20
N ASP A 29 7.12 -11.13 23.54
CA ASP A 29 8.40 -11.36 24.22
C ASP A 29 8.48 -12.66 25.03
N THR A 30 9.69 -13.21 25.13
CA THR A 30 9.97 -14.28 26.09
C THR A 30 9.92 -13.71 27.52
N PRO A 31 9.49 -14.50 28.53
CA PRO A 31 9.37 -14.02 29.90
C PRO A 31 10.70 -13.50 30.49
N ASP A 32 11.84 -14.00 29.99
CA ASP A 32 13.17 -13.56 30.41
C ASP A 32 13.53 -12.18 29.82
N ALA A 33 13.18 -11.93 28.55
CA ALA A 33 13.37 -10.63 27.91
C ALA A 33 12.50 -9.54 28.56
N ALA A 34 11.23 -9.86 28.86
CA ALA A 34 10.32 -8.94 29.56
C ALA A 34 10.85 -8.59 30.96
N ALA A 35 11.37 -9.57 31.71
CA ALA A 35 11.97 -9.34 33.02
C ALA A 35 13.22 -8.46 32.95
N SER A 36 14.15 -8.75 32.02
CA SER A 36 15.35 -7.95 31.81
C SER A 36 15.03 -6.51 31.44
N TYR A 37 13.98 -6.30 30.64
CA TYR A 37 13.54 -4.97 30.25
C TYR A 37 12.88 -4.21 31.39
N ALA A 38 12.02 -4.87 32.18
CA ALA A 38 11.43 -4.27 33.37
C ALA A 38 12.50 -3.87 34.40
N ASP A 39 13.54 -4.69 34.56
CA ASP A 39 14.68 -4.37 35.42
C ASP A 39 15.48 -3.16 34.89
N HIS A 40 15.69 -3.05 33.57
CA HIS A 40 16.32 -1.89 32.92
C HIS A 40 15.50 -0.59 33.08
N ILE A 41 14.16 -0.64 32.90
CA ILE A 41 13.27 0.51 33.16
C ILE A 41 13.40 1.00 34.61
N ILE A 42 13.45 0.08 35.55
CA ILE A 42 13.54 0.43 36.97
C ILE A 42 14.89 1.10 37.25
N GLU A 43 15.98 0.62 36.65
CA GLU A 43 17.28 1.30 36.74
C GLU A 43 17.23 2.72 36.18
N LEU A 44 16.56 2.91 35.03
CA LEU A 44 16.37 4.22 34.40
C LEU A 44 15.56 5.20 35.27
N ALA A 45 14.57 4.71 36.01
CA ALA A 45 13.78 5.53 36.92
C ALA A 45 14.61 6.15 38.07
N HIS A 46 15.81 5.62 38.36
CA HIS A 46 16.69 6.12 39.41
C HIS A 46 17.72 7.15 38.93
N ILE A 47 17.88 7.31 37.62
CA ILE A 47 18.78 8.32 37.05
C ILE A 47 18.17 9.70 37.33
N ASP A 48 18.95 10.66 37.83
CA ASP A 48 18.46 12.00 38.20
C ASP A 48 18.53 13.00 37.02
N GLN A 49 17.80 14.13 37.15
CA GLN A 49 17.56 15.14 36.10
C GLN A 49 18.78 15.64 35.32
N ALA A 50 19.98 15.61 35.91
CA ALA A 50 21.22 16.06 35.28
C ALA A 50 21.87 15.01 34.36
N GLU A 51 21.47 13.75 34.45
CA GLU A 51 22.12 12.63 33.77
C GLU A 51 21.39 12.20 32.49
N TYR A 52 20.12 12.57 32.29
CA TYR A 52 19.34 12.15 31.11
C TYR A 52 19.91 12.64 29.77
N GLN A 53 20.54 13.82 29.74
CA GLN A 53 21.22 14.31 28.53
C GLN A 53 22.47 13.49 28.18
N SER A 54 23.01 12.73 29.13
CA SER A 54 24.20 11.89 28.94
C SER A 54 23.88 10.46 28.52
N LEU A 55 22.60 10.04 28.55
CA LEU A 55 22.21 8.72 28.07
C LEU A 55 22.46 8.60 26.57
N LYS A 56 23.09 7.48 26.18
CA LYS A 56 23.49 7.19 24.80
C LYS A 56 22.30 6.84 23.93
N ASP A 57 21.31 6.17 24.49
CA ASP A 57 20.15 5.70 23.75
C ASP A 57 19.02 6.76 23.76
N PRO A 58 18.55 7.23 22.59
CA PRO A 58 17.35 8.06 22.48
C PRO A 58 16.12 7.46 23.15
N PHE A 59 16.02 6.12 23.19
CA PHE A 59 14.90 5.42 23.80
C PHE A 59 14.85 5.59 25.31
N ASP A 60 15.95 5.25 25.99
CA ASP A 60 16.06 5.39 27.44
C ASP A 60 15.78 6.82 27.91
N ARG A 61 16.11 7.82 27.08
CA ARG A 61 15.77 9.24 27.33
C ARG A 61 14.27 9.50 27.29
N SER A 62 13.53 8.88 26.37
CA SER A 62 12.08 9.02 26.30
C SER A 62 11.37 8.39 27.51
N VAL A 63 11.83 7.22 27.96
CA VAL A 63 11.35 6.54 29.18
C VAL A 63 11.60 7.40 30.42
N ALA A 64 12.82 7.94 30.54
CA ALA A 64 13.18 8.83 31.63
C ALA A 64 12.30 10.10 31.69
N ILE A 65 11.96 10.70 30.55
CA ILE A 65 11.07 11.88 30.49
C ILE A 65 9.66 11.52 30.97
N VAL A 66 9.15 10.34 30.65
CA VAL A 66 7.83 9.89 31.15
C VAL A 66 7.85 9.76 32.67
N PHE A 67 8.90 9.16 33.25
CA PHE A 67 9.05 9.10 34.70
C PHE A 67 9.22 10.47 35.35
N GLU A 68 10.00 11.37 34.72
CA GLU A 68 10.15 12.74 35.18
C GLU A 68 8.79 13.43 35.24
N LEU A 69 8.01 13.32 34.16
CA LEU A 69 6.73 14.00 34.03
C LEU A 69 5.74 13.56 35.11
N VAL A 70 5.62 12.25 35.31
CA VAL A 70 4.75 11.67 36.36
C VAL A 70 5.18 12.12 37.74
N ARG A 71 6.50 12.26 37.99
CA ARG A 71 7.04 12.74 39.26
C ARG A 71 6.90 14.27 39.44
N SER A 72 7.00 15.05 38.37
CA SER A 72 7.00 16.52 38.44
C SER A 72 5.61 17.12 38.60
N GLU A 73 4.60 16.48 38.01
CA GLU A 73 3.20 16.93 38.03
C GLU A 73 2.36 16.17 39.08
N ASP A 74 3.01 15.42 39.99
CA ASP A 74 2.36 14.57 41.02
C ASP A 74 1.20 13.70 40.46
N MET A 75 1.40 13.13 39.26
CA MET A 75 0.38 12.30 38.61
C MET A 75 0.32 10.92 39.29
N ASN A 76 -0.89 10.35 39.40
CA ASN A 76 -1.07 9.02 39.96
C ASN A 76 -0.57 7.94 38.97
N PRO A 77 0.43 7.10 39.33
CA PRO A 77 0.95 6.05 38.44
C PRO A 77 -0.07 4.96 38.06
N TRP A 78 -1.14 4.81 38.84
CA TRP A 78 -2.18 3.79 38.65
C TRP A 78 -3.38 4.32 37.86
N SER A 79 -3.48 5.65 37.71
CA SER A 79 -4.57 6.31 37.00
C SER A 79 -4.09 7.63 36.39
N ILE A 80 -3.50 7.53 35.20
CA ILE A 80 -2.92 8.69 34.52
C ILE A 80 -4.00 9.39 33.70
N ASP A 81 -4.15 10.71 33.90
CA ASP A 81 -4.93 11.55 33.02
C ASP A 81 -4.20 11.75 31.69
N LEU A 82 -4.69 11.08 30.65
CA LEU A 82 -4.10 11.12 29.30
C LEU A 82 -4.18 12.51 28.66
N GLU A 83 -5.21 13.31 28.95
CA GLU A 83 -5.35 14.63 28.34
C GLU A 83 -4.25 15.56 28.85
N HIS A 84 -4.11 15.65 30.18
CA HIS A 84 -3.07 16.43 30.82
C HIS A 84 -1.67 15.91 30.45
N PHE A 85 -1.49 14.58 30.46
CA PHE A 85 -0.24 13.94 30.08
C PHE A 85 0.20 14.34 28.65
N VAL A 86 -0.68 14.20 27.65
CA VAL A 86 -0.34 14.50 26.25
C VAL A 86 0.03 15.97 26.07
N GLN A 87 -0.65 16.89 26.75
CA GLN A 87 -0.34 18.33 26.70
C GLN A 87 1.07 18.62 27.23
N VAL A 88 1.36 18.21 28.46
CA VAL A 88 2.66 18.51 29.10
C VAL A 88 3.80 17.74 28.42
N PHE A 89 3.56 16.50 28.00
CA PHE A 89 4.52 15.69 27.26
C PHE A 89 4.88 16.34 25.91
N SER A 90 3.89 16.84 25.17
CA SER A 90 4.11 17.52 23.88
C SER A 90 4.91 18.82 24.03
N GLU A 91 4.63 19.61 25.08
CA GLU A 91 5.40 20.81 25.40
C GLU A 91 6.86 20.48 25.73
N ARG A 92 7.10 19.38 26.45
CA ARG A 92 8.44 18.95 26.83
C ARG A 92 9.24 18.46 25.63
N ILE A 93 8.66 17.64 24.76
CA ILE A 93 9.29 17.18 23.52
C ILE A 93 9.68 18.36 22.62
N ARG A 94 8.85 19.40 22.56
CA ARG A 94 9.17 20.60 21.76
C ARG A 94 10.41 21.34 22.27
N LYS A 95 10.66 21.31 23.58
CA LYS A 95 11.85 21.93 24.21
C LYS A 95 13.11 21.09 24.03
N ASP A 96 12.99 19.76 24.10
CA ASP A 96 14.12 18.82 24.11
C ASP A 96 14.35 18.10 22.76
N GLY A 97 13.68 18.54 21.69
CA GLY A 97 13.44 17.79 20.45
C GLY A 97 14.65 17.35 19.62
N ASN A 98 15.86 17.81 19.93
CA ASN A 98 17.06 17.38 19.21
C ASN A 98 17.74 16.12 19.81
N THR A 99 17.31 15.73 21.01
CA THR A 99 17.93 14.63 21.79
C THR A 99 16.96 13.45 21.96
N ILE A 100 15.73 13.54 21.45
CA ILE A 100 14.69 12.52 21.69
C ILE A 100 14.33 11.81 20.39
N ASP A 101 13.90 10.56 20.50
CA ASP A 101 13.32 9.81 19.38
C ASP A 101 11.91 10.33 19.04
N LEU A 102 11.85 11.32 18.14
CA LEU A 102 10.62 11.99 17.72
C LEU A 102 9.59 11.03 17.08
N PRO A 103 9.96 10.09 16.19
CA PRO A 103 9.02 9.11 15.64
C PRO A 103 8.28 8.32 16.72
N SER A 104 9.00 7.78 17.70
CA SER A 104 8.40 6.98 18.77
C SER A 104 7.53 7.80 19.71
N CYS A 105 7.97 9.01 20.06
CA CYS A 105 7.19 9.91 20.90
C CYS A 105 5.91 10.39 20.21
N GLY A 106 5.98 10.70 18.91
CA GLY A 106 4.80 11.05 18.12
C GLY A 106 3.81 9.89 18.03
N ARG A 107 4.32 8.66 17.94
CA ARG A 107 3.50 7.46 17.96
C ARG A 107 2.86 7.21 19.33
N LEU A 108 3.56 7.45 20.43
CA LEU A 108 2.97 7.40 21.77
C LEU A 108 1.82 8.42 21.92
N ILE A 109 2.01 9.65 21.43
CA ILE A 109 0.95 10.67 21.41
C ILE A 109 -0.26 10.19 20.59
N ARG A 110 -0.01 9.55 19.44
CA ARG A 110 -1.08 8.98 18.60
C ARG A 110 -1.83 7.85 19.32
N LEU A 111 -1.13 6.98 20.05
CA LEU A 111 -1.74 5.91 20.84
C LEU A 111 -2.61 6.48 21.96
N ALA A 112 -2.09 7.47 22.71
CA ALA A 112 -2.85 8.17 23.74
C ALA A 112 -4.10 8.83 23.17
N TRP A 113 -4.00 9.48 22.01
CA TRP A 113 -5.16 10.03 21.31
C TRP A 113 -6.17 8.97 20.86
N GLY A 114 -5.70 7.81 20.40
CA GLY A 114 -6.55 6.68 20.05
C GLY A 114 -7.37 6.18 21.25
N VAL A 115 -6.76 6.09 22.43
CA VAL A 115 -7.46 5.72 23.67
C VAL A 115 -8.47 6.79 24.07
N LEU A 116 -8.08 8.08 24.07
CA LEU A 116 -8.98 9.19 24.37
C LEU A 116 -10.19 9.23 23.42
N ARG A 117 -9.94 8.99 22.11
CA ARG A 117 -11.00 8.90 21.11
C ARG A 117 -11.92 7.73 21.37
N HIS A 118 -11.38 6.56 21.69
CA HIS A 118 -12.18 5.38 22.02
C HIS A 118 -13.05 5.62 23.26
N GLN A 119 -12.50 6.26 24.31
CA GLN A 119 -13.26 6.67 25.49
C GLN A 119 -14.39 7.64 25.13
N ALA A 120 -14.15 8.59 24.22
CA ALA A 120 -15.17 9.51 23.72
C ALA A 120 -16.25 8.81 22.88
N GLU A 121 -15.85 7.86 22.03
CA GLU A 121 -16.78 7.01 21.26
C GLU A 121 -17.65 6.16 22.20
N ASP A 122 -17.07 5.53 23.22
CA ASP A 122 -17.82 4.78 24.24
C ASP A 122 -18.78 5.67 25.03
N LEU A 123 -18.41 6.93 25.30
CA LEU A 123 -19.30 7.91 25.91
C LEU A 123 -20.45 8.29 24.96
N TYR A 124 -20.16 8.45 23.67
CA TYR A 124 -21.14 8.77 22.65
C TYR A 124 -22.13 7.63 22.40
N ASP A 125 -21.64 6.39 22.30
CA ASP A 125 -22.47 5.18 22.18
C ASP A 125 -23.37 5.00 23.40
N ARG A 126 -22.86 5.28 24.61
CA ARG A 126 -23.68 5.30 25.83
C ARG A 126 -24.77 6.37 25.78
N MET A 127 -24.45 7.57 25.27
CA MET A 127 -25.43 8.65 25.11
C MET A 127 -26.53 8.29 24.12
N LEU A 128 -26.17 7.68 22.97
CA LEU A 128 -27.12 7.20 21.97
C LEU A 128 -27.97 6.04 22.49
N SER A 129 -27.34 5.05 23.14
CA SER A 129 -28.04 3.88 23.69
C SER A 129 -28.98 4.24 24.85
N SER A 130 -28.70 5.32 25.59
CA SER A 130 -29.61 5.83 26.64
C SER A 130 -30.86 6.53 26.07
N GLY A 131 -30.88 6.81 24.76
CA GLY A 131 -32.05 7.36 24.05
C GLY A 131 -32.91 6.29 23.37
N ASP A 132 -32.42 5.06 23.28
CA ASP A 132 -33.08 3.91 22.64
C ASP A 132 -33.49 2.83 23.66
N ASP A 133 -33.60 3.22 24.95
CA ASP A 133 -34.59 2.57 25.80
C ASP A 133 -35.92 2.81 25.09
N GLU A 134 -36.30 1.83 24.28
CA GLU A 134 -37.63 1.55 23.79
C GLU A 134 -38.56 2.13 24.83
N ILE A 135 -39.23 3.23 24.47
CA ILE A 135 -40.47 3.63 25.13
C ILE A 135 -41.43 2.50 24.75
N ASP A 136 -41.18 1.33 25.37
CA ASP A 136 -42.07 0.20 25.46
C ASP A 136 -43.33 0.88 25.89
N TYR A 137 -44.34 0.82 25.02
CA TYR A 137 -45.60 1.51 25.15
C TYR A 137 -46.05 1.37 26.61
N LEU A 138 -45.69 2.35 27.46
CA LEU A 138 -46.35 2.51 28.72
C LEU A 138 -47.78 2.68 28.23
N PRO A 139 -48.73 1.82 28.66
CA PRO A 139 -50.11 2.24 28.60
C PRO A 139 -50.08 3.65 29.16
N ILE A 140 -50.59 4.62 28.38
CA ILE A 140 -50.75 5.99 28.83
C ILE A 140 -51.68 5.89 30.04
N ASP A 141 -51.08 5.59 31.19
CA ASP A 141 -51.68 5.58 32.49
C ASP A 141 -51.64 7.06 32.81
N GLY A 142 -52.77 7.71 32.51
CA GLY A 142 -52.91 9.14 32.68
C GLY A 142 -52.49 9.50 34.10
N TRP A 143 -52.05 10.74 34.27
CA TRP A 143 -51.86 11.39 35.57
C TRP A 143 -53.15 11.49 36.41
N GLU A 144 -54.18 10.69 36.08
CA GLU A 144 -55.53 10.64 36.62
C GLU A 144 -55.89 9.26 37.22
N MET A 145 -54.94 8.32 37.35
CA MET A 145 -55.22 7.10 38.12
C MET A 145 -55.12 7.37 39.62
N GLU A 146 -56.10 6.83 40.36
CA GLU A 146 -56.28 7.00 41.80
C GLU A 146 -54.95 6.84 42.53
N TYR A 147 -54.52 7.91 43.22
CA TYR A 147 -53.36 7.84 44.09
C TYR A 147 -53.54 6.66 45.04
N ASP A 148 -52.65 5.67 44.93
CA ASP A 148 -52.45 4.68 45.98
C ASP A 148 -52.24 5.45 47.30
N ASP A 149 -52.95 5.05 48.36
CA ASP A 149 -52.80 5.60 49.72
C ASP A 149 -51.32 5.65 50.15
N ALA A 150 -50.49 4.71 49.68
CA ALA A 150 -49.04 4.70 49.91
C ALA A 150 -48.31 5.81 49.14
N GLY A 151 -48.71 6.12 47.90
CA GLY A 151 -48.17 7.23 47.11
C GLY A 151 -48.56 8.60 47.68
N PHE A 152 -49.79 8.73 48.17
CA PHE A 152 -50.24 9.91 48.89
C PHE A 152 -49.47 10.10 50.21
N ALA A 153 -49.29 9.03 50.99
CA ALA A 153 -48.51 9.08 52.23
C ALA A 153 -47.04 9.45 51.96
N PHE A 154 -46.43 8.88 50.92
CA PHE A 154 -45.06 9.20 50.52
C PHE A 154 -44.90 10.68 50.15
N THR A 155 -45.71 11.18 49.21
CA THR A 155 -45.64 12.59 48.77
C THR A 155 -45.95 13.57 49.90
N SER A 156 -46.93 13.27 50.75
CA SER A 156 -47.25 14.08 51.93
C SER A 156 -46.10 14.12 52.93
N ASN A 157 -45.44 12.99 53.21
CA ASN A 157 -44.30 12.93 54.12
C ASN A 157 -43.05 13.61 53.54
N VAL A 158 -42.85 13.56 52.22
CA VAL A 158 -41.80 14.30 51.51
C VAL A 158 -42.03 15.81 51.61
N ILE A 159 -43.26 16.27 51.38
CA ILE A 159 -43.62 17.70 51.50
C ILE A 159 -43.54 18.19 52.96
N ALA A 160 -43.92 17.34 53.92
CA ALA A 160 -43.83 17.63 55.35
C ALA A 160 -42.39 17.59 55.90
N GLY A 161 -41.42 17.09 55.12
CA GLY A 161 -40.00 17.06 55.48
C GLY A 161 -39.59 15.92 56.43
N ASP A 162 -40.43 14.89 56.60
CA ASP A 162 -40.20 13.80 57.57
C ASP A 162 -39.29 12.67 57.00
N VAL A 163 -38.94 12.73 55.70
CA VAL A 163 -38.19 11.68 54.98
C VAL A 163 -36.85 12.14 54.39
N ASP A 164 -36.35 13.31 54.81
CA ASP A 164 -35.14 13.97 54.28
C ASP A 164 -33.87 13.06 54.32
N SER A 165 -33.74 12.22 55.35
CA SER A 165 -32.63 11.27 55.49
C SER A 165 -32.65 10.12 54.47
N SER A 166 -33.82 9.75 53.96
CA SER A 166 -33.97 8.68 52.95
C SER A 166 -33.92 9.20 51.51
N LEU A 167 -34.31 10.47 51.31
CA LEU A 167 -34.27 11.15 50.00
C LEU A 167 -32.85 11.43 49.54
N SER A 168 -31.94 11.73 50.47
CA SER A 168 -30.53 11.98 50.15
C SER A 168 -29.83 10.81 49.44
N GLY A 169 -30.28 9.56 49.62
CA GLY A 169 -29.80 8.39 48.87
C GLY A 169 -30.49 8.16 47.52
N LEU A 170 -31.70 8.69 47.33
CA LEU A 170 -32.45 8.60 46.06
C LEU A 170 -32.01 9.63 45.02
N PHE A 171 -31.51 10.78 45.48
CA PHE A 171 -30.93 11.82 44.62
C PHE A 171 -29.40 11.70 44.47
N GLN A 172 -28.78 10.67 45.06
CA GLN A 172 -27.43 10.31 44.68
C GLN A 172 -27.44 9.91 43.21
N GLU A 173 -26.52 10.49 42.46
CA GLU A 173 -26.31 10.22 41.06
C GLU A 173 -26.35 8.70 40.80
N ARG A 174 -27.19 8.27 39.85
CA ARG A 174 -27.29 6.87 39.45
C ARG A 174 -25.86 6.38 39.26
N VAL A 175 -25.43 5.42 40.10
CA VAL A 175 -24.07 4.86 40.13
C VAL A 175 -23.55 4.77 38.70
N ARG A 176 -22.70 5.72 38.30
CA ARG A 176 -22.02 5.61 37.03
C ARG A 176 -21.20 4.34 37.17
N ARG A 177 -21.38 3.39 36.24
CA ARG A 177 -20.38 2.34 36.12
C ARG A 177 -19.07 3.06 35.85
N ASP A 178 -18.08 2.78 36.70
CA ASP A 178 -16.76 3.39 36.57
C ASP A 178 -16.32 3.30 35.12
N GLU A 179 -15.80 4.42 34.64
CA GLU A 179 -15.12 4.55 33.36
C GLU A 179 -14.14 3.38 33.21
N GLY A 180 -13.88 2.92 31.97
CA GLY A 180 -13.04 1.75 31.72
C GLY A 180 -11.71 1.77 32.48
N ARG A 181 -11.03 0.61 32.59
CA ARG A 181 -9.79 0.45 33.38
C ARG A 181 -8.88 1.68 33.17
N PRO A 182 -8.50 2.39 34.24
CA PRO A 182 -7.67 3.58 34.09
C PRO A 182 -6.30 3.20 33.53
N VAL A 183 -5.72 4.09 32.72
CA VAL A 183 -4.42 3.83 32.10
C VAL A 183 -3.32 3.89 33.15
N THR A 184 -2.54 2.81 33.24
CA THR A 184 -1.42 2.71 34.20
C THR A 184 -0.11 3.18 33.56
N LEU A 185 0.86 3.54 34.41
CA LEU A 185 2.21 3.86 33.95
C LEU A 185 2.86 2.69 33.19
N GLY A 186 2.59 1.45 33.61
CA GLY A 186 3.05 0.26 32.89
C GLY A 186 2.46 0.17 31.47
N GLU A 187 1.20 0.56 31.27
CA GLU A 187 0.59 0.67 29.93
C GLU A 187 1.29 1.69 29.05
N LEU A 188 1.58 2.88 29.59
CA LEU A 188 2.28 3.91 28.82
C LEU A 188 3.70 3.48 28.45
N LEU A 189 4.42 2.84 29.37
CA LEU A 189 5.79 2.36 29.11
C LEU A 189 5.81 1.18 28.14
N GLY A 190 4.86 0.25 28.26
CA GLY A 190 4.67 -0.84 27.30
C GLY A 190 4.32 -0.30 25.90
N ALA A 191 3.39 0.65 25.82
CA ALA A 191 3.01 1.31 24.58
C ALA A 191 4.16 2.12 23.96
N LEU A 192 5.00 2.77 24.79
CA LEU A 192 6.20 3.46 24.33
C LEU A 192 7.19 2.49 23.69
N ARG A 193 7.47 1.36 24.35
CA ARG A 193 8.36 0.33 23.81
C ARG A 193 7.87 -0.18 22.46
N GLU A 194 6.58 -0.52 22.36
CA GLU A 194 5.99 -1.01 21.11
C GLU A 194 6.10 0.05 20.00
N ALA A 195 5.81 1.31 20.33
CA ALA A 195 5.97 2.41 19.39
C ALA A 195 7.42 2.52 18.86
N CYS A 196 8.41 2.24 19.71
CA CYS A 196 9.82 2.23 19.34
C CYS A 196 10.21 1.05 18.46
N VAL A 197 9.80 -0.16 18.83
CA VAL A 197 10.05 -1.36 18.01
C VAL A 197 9.49 -1.14 16.61
N GLU A 198 8.26 -0.64 16.51
CA GLU A 198 7.63 -0.41 15.22
C GLU A 198 8.27 0.73 14.42
N ALA A 199 8.70 1.82 15.08
CA ALA A 199 9.45 2.88 14.43
C ALA A 199 10.79 2.37 13.87
N GLU A 200 11.48 1.49 14.60
CA GLU A 200 12.70 0.84 14.14
C GLU A 200 12.43 -0.08 12.95
N GLU A 201 11.38 -0.90 13.01
CA GLU A 201 11.00 -1.74 11.88
C GLU A 201 10.66 -0.91 10.63
N PHE A 202 9.95 0.20 10.81
CA PHE A 202 9.64 1.11 9.71
C PHE A 202 10.91 1.70 9.07
N ARG A 203 11.85 2.15 9.90
CA ARG A 203 13.17 2.63 9.43
C ARG A 203 13.89 1.54 8.64
N LEU A 204 13.90 0.30 9.14
CA LEU A 204 14.52 -0.83 8.46
C LEU A 204 13.84 -1.14 7.12
N ARG A 205 12.50 -1.06 7.06
CA ARG A 205 11.74 -1.24 5.81
C ARG A 205 12.08 -0.17 4.79
N GLU A 206 12.20 1.09 5.20
CA GLU A 206 12.55 2.19 4.31
C GLU A 206 13.99 2.06 3.79
N ASP A 207 14.95 1.75 4.66
CA ASP A 207 16.33 1.47 4.26
C ASP A 207 16.39 0.31 3.25
N ASN A 208 15.56 -0.72 3.45
CA ASN A 208 15.45 -1.85 2.55
C ASN A 208 14.86 -1.41 1.20
N ARG A 209 13.81 -0.58 1.20
CA ARG A 209 13.20 -0.01 -0.01
C ARG A 209 14.23 0.80 -0.82
N VAL A 210 15.03 1.64 -0.16
CA VAL A 210 16.08 2.44 -0.80
C VAL A 210 17.18 1.56 -1.39
N LYS A 211 17.63 0.53 -0.64
CA LYS A 211 18.63 -0.44 -1.15
C LYS A 211 18.10 -1.23 -2.34
N HIS A 212 16.85 -1.70 -2.29
CA HIS A 212 16.20 -2.37 -3.41
C HIS A 212 16.06 -1.45 -4.62
N ALA A 213 15.64 -0.20 -4.43
CA ALA A 213 15.54 0.77 -5.52
C ALA A 213 16.90 1.02 -6.18
N ALA A 214 17.98 1.13 -5.39
CA ALA A 214 19.34 1.26 -5.90
C ALA A 214 19.78 0.00 -6.68
N ALA A 215 19.53 -1.20 -6.13
CA ALA A 215 19.86 -2.47 -6.77
C ALA A 215 19.08 -2.68 -8.09
N VAL A 216 17.79 -2.33 -8.11
CA VAL A 216 16.96 -2.38 -9.33
C VAL A 216 17.49 -1.40 -10.38
N LYS A 217 17.85 -0.18 -10.00
CA LYS A 217 18.44 0.80 -10.93
C LYS A 217 19.75 0.30 -11.54
N GLU A 218 20.62 -0.30 -10.72
CA GLU A 218 21.86 -0.91 -11.18
C GLU A 218 21.58 -2.09 -12.14
N ALA A 219 20.65 -2.98 -11.77
CA ALA A 219 20.22 -4.09 -12.61
C ALA A 219 19.67 -3.62 -13.96
N ILE A 220 18.80 -2.60 -13.99
CA ILE A 220 18.26 -2.02 -15.23
C ILE A 220 19.40 -1.45 -16.10
N SER A 221 20.37 -0.75 -15.50
CA SER A 221 21.51 -0.21 -16.25
C SER A 221 22.42 -1.31 -16.83
N SER A 222 22.58 -2.43 -16.13
CA SER A 222 23.33 -3.60 -16.61
C SER A 222 22.58 -4.35 -17.72
N VAL A 223 21.25 -4.45 -17.62
CA VAL A 223 20.39 -5.05 -18.65
C VAL A 223 20.41 -4.21 -19.93
N GLY A 224 20.39 -2.88 -19.83
CA GLY A 224 20.47 -1.99 -21.00
C GLY A 224 21.77 -2.12 -21.81
N SER A 225 22.87 -2.59 -21.19
CA SER A 225 24.14 -2.83 -21.90
C SER A 225 24.27 -4.24 -22.47
N LYS A 226 23.45 -5.20 -22.02
CA LYS A 226 23.43 -6.60 -22.51
C LYS A 226 22.30 -6.86 -23.49
N MET A 227 21.32 -5.98 -23.55
CA MET A 227 20.35 -5.92 -24.62
C MET A 227 21.05 -5.33 -25.85
N HIS A 228 21.88 -6.14 -26.51
CA HIS A 228 22.05 -5.97 -27.94
C HIS A 228 20.65 -6.05 -28.55
N ASP A 229 20.32 -5.10 -29.40
CA ASP A 229 19.02 -4.96 -30.03
C ASP A 229 18.79 -6.20 -30.92
N GLU A 230 18.27 -7.30 -30.36
CA GLU A 230 17.80 -8.49 -31.10
C GLU A 230 16.56 -8.08 -31.90
N ASN A 231 16.79 -7.26 -32.92
CA ASN A 231 15.77 -6.82 -33.83
C ASN A 231 15.46 -7.96 -34.80
N LEU A 232 14.60 -8.87 -34.36
CA LEU A 232 14.12 -10.01 -35.15
C LEU A 232 13.64 -9.58 -36.54
N GLU A 233 13.02 -8.40 -36.68
CA GLU A 233 12.58 -7.92 -38.00
C GLU A 233 13.76 -7.57 -38.92
N SER A 234 14.82 -6.99 -38.36
CA SER A 234 16.07 -6.73 -39.09
C SER A 234 16.71 -8.03 -39.54
N ASP A 235 16.78 -9.03 -38.66
CA ASP A 235 17.34 -10.35 -38.95
C ASP A 235 16.56 -11.09 -40.05
N LEU A 236 15.23 -11.00 -40.03
CA LEU A 236 14.36 -11.57 -41.06
C LEU A 236 14.59 -10.90 -42.42
N ARG A 237 14.73 -9.58 -42.44
CA ARG A 237 15.03 -8.80 -43.65
C ARG A 237 16.41 -9.18 -44.20
N LEU A 238 17.41 -9.30 -43.32
CA LEU A 238 18.77 -9.68 -43.66
C LEU A 238 18.81 -11.07 -44.31
N CYS A 239 18.19 -12.07 -43.67
CA CYS A 239 18.15 -13.43 -44.18
C CYS A 239 17.37 -13.55 -45.50
N TRP A 240 16.27 -12.81 -45.66
CA TRP A 240 15.50 -12.80 -46.90
C TRP A 240 16.28 -12.19 -48.07
N ASN A 241 16.96 -11.06 -47.84
CA ASN A 241 17.78 -10.42 -48.86
C ASN A 241 18.99 -11.32 -49.22
N ALA A 242 19.64 -11.92 -48.23
CA ALA A 242 20.72 -12.88 -48.45
C ALA A 242 20.29 -14.08 -49.31
N LEU A 243 19.08 -14.60 -49.08
CA LEU A 243 18.49 -15.65 -49.92
C LEU A 243 18.32 -15.19 -51.38
N ARG A 244 17.77 -13.98 -51.60
CA ARG A 244 17.54 -13.43 -52.94
C ARG A 244 18.83 -13.16 -53.69
N ASP A 245 19.81 -12.55 -53.03
CA ASP A 245 21.08 -12.22 -53.64
C ASP A 245 21.88 -13.50 -54.02
N GLU A 246 21.68 -14.60 -53.28
CA GLU A 246 22.29 -15.89 -53.57
C GLU A 246 21.59 -16.65 -54.72
N VAL A 247 20.28 -16.47 -54.86
CA VAL A 247 19.54 -16.93 -56.05
C VAL A 247 19.99 -16.16 -57.29
N GLU A 248 20.21 -14.85 -57.19
CA GLU A 248 20.69 -14.01 -58.29
C GLU A 248 22.13 -14.34 -58.69
N SER A 249 23.05 -14.52 -57.73
CA SER A 249 24.46 -14.82 -58.00
C SER A 249 24.67 -16.21 -58.61
N SER A 250 23.85 -17.19 -58.21
CA SER A 250 23.99 -18.57 -58.67
C SER A 250 23.45 -18.80 -60.09
N GLY A 251 22.77 -17.80 -60.68
CA GLY A 251 22.22 -17.87 -62.05
C GLY A 251 21.16 -18.96 -62.25
N LYS A 252 20.67 -19.56 -61.16
CA LYS A 252 19.65 -20.61 -61.17
C LYS A 252 18.26 -19.98 -61.34
N SER A 253 17.30 -20.78 -61.80
CA SER A 253 15.90 -20.34 -61.89
C SER A 253 15.42 -19.89 -60.51
N ALA A 254 14.60 -18.84 -60.46
CA ALA A 254 14.13 -18.25 -59.20
C ALA A 254 13.34 -19.23 -58.28
N LYS A 255 12.99 -20.44 -58.76
CA LYS A 255 12.36 -21.53 -58.00
C LYS A 255 13.33 -22.59 -57.47
N SER A 256 14.62 -22.49 -57.79
CA SER A 256 15.60 -23.50 -57.41
C SER A 256 15.89 -23.47 -55.90
N PRO A 257 15.98 -24.63 -55.24
CA PRO A 257 16.40 -24.70 -53.85
C PRO A 257 17.85 -24.28 -53.67
N MET A 258 18.12 -23.57 -52.58
CA MET A 258 19.45 -23.14 -52.16
C MET A 258 19.86 -23.83 -50.86
N PRO A 259 21.13 -24.26 -50.74
CA PRO A 259 21.62 -24.86 -49.50
C PRO A 259 21.74 -23.78 -48.42
N MET A 260 21.32 -24.10 -47.19
CA MET A 260 21.33 -23.18 -46.05
C MET A 260 22.73 -22.61 -45.76
N GLN A 261 23.78 -23.39 -45.98
CA GLN A 261 25.17 -22.97 -45.75
C GLN A 261 25.58 -21.79 -46.66
N ALA A 262 25.05 -21.71 -47.88
CA ALA A 262 25.34 -20.58 -48.76
C ALA A 262 24.70 -19.28 -48.25
N ILE A 263 23.52 -19.38 -47.64
CA ILE A 263 22.80 -18.26 -47.05
C ILE A 263 23.50 -17.82 -45.74
N GLN A 264 23.93 -18.77 -44.91
CA GLN A 264 24.71 -18.50 -43.71
C GLN A 264 25.97 -17.69 -44.02
N ASN A 265 26.73 -18.07 -45.06
CA ASN A 265 27.95 -17.35 -45.44
C ASN A 265 27.67 -15.89 -45.85
N ARG A 266 26.52 -15.64 -46.50
CA ARG A 266 26.06 -14.29 -46.85
C ARG A 266 25.66 -13.48 -45.62
N VAL A 267 24.93 -14.10 -44.70
CA VAL A 267 24.50 -13.47 -43.44
C VAL A 267 25.71 -13.15 -42.56
N SER A 268 26.68 -14.06 -42.45
CA SER A 268 27.96 -13.82 -41.74
C SER A 268 28.71 -12.62 -42.33
N ALA A 269 28.81 -12.53 -43.67
CA ALA A 269 29.45 -11.40 -44.34
C ALA A 269 28.70 -10.07 -44.14
N ALA A 270 27.37 -10.10 -44.07
CA ALA A 270 26.55 -8.90 -43.86
C ALA A 270 26.61 -8.42 -42.40
N LEU A 271 26.53 -9.34 -41.43
CA LEU A 271 26.72 -9.05 -40.01
C LEU A 271 28.11 -8.44 -39.74
N ALA A 272 29.16 -8.99 -40.36
CA ALA A 272 30.51 -8.45 -40.25
C ALA A 272 30.61 -7.00 -40.76
N GLN A 273 29.85 -6.64 -41.80
CA GLN A 273 29.77 -5.26 -42.30
C GLN A 273 29.00 -4.33 -41.36
N GLU A 274 27.93 -4.81 -40.74
CA GLU A 274 27.17 -4.03 -39.75
C GLU A 274 27.98 -3.75 -38.49
N TYR A 275 28.71 -4.75 -37.97
CA TYR A 275 29.63 -4.56 -36.84
C TYR A 275 30.75 -3.56 -37.19
N ALA A 276 31.30 -3.64 -38.40
CA ALA A 276 32.30 -2.68 -38.88
C ALA A 276 31.74 -1.25 -38.99
N ALA A 277 30.48 -1.10 -39.44
CA ALA A 277 29.82 0.20 -39.55
C ALA A 277 29.52 0.83 -38.17
N GLN A 278 29.22 0.01 -37.17
CA GLN A 278 28.97 0.44 -35.79
C GLN A 278 30.25 0.72 -34.99
N SER A 279 31.44 0.59 -35.61
CA SER A 279 32.74 0.74 -34.94
C SER A 279 32.93 -0.19 -33.73
N VAL A 280 32.26 -1.34 -33.73
CA VAL A 280 32.38 -2.38 -32.71
C VAL A 280 33.36 -3.45 -33.21
N THR A 281 34.17 -4.00 -32.31
CA THR A 281 35.04 -5.13 -32.63
C THR A 281 34.18 -6.33 -33.01
N VAL A 282 34.38 -6.81 -34.24
CA VAL A 282 33.85 -8.07 -34.79
C VAL A 282 34.00 -9.19 -33.75
N PRO A 283 32.89 -9.73 -33.21
CA PRO A 283 32.95 -10.82 -32.25
C PRO A 283 33.58 -12.09 -32.83
N ASP A 284 34.26 -12.89 -31.99
CA ASP A 284 34.88 -14.16 -32.42
C ASP A 284 33.84 -15.24 -32.77
N ASP A 285 32.57 -15.07 -32.36
CA ASP A 285 31.44 -16.01 -32.51
C ASP A 285 30.50 -15.68 -33.69
N ILE A 286 30.89 -14.81 -34.62
CA ILE A 286 30.02 -14.37 -35.73
C ILE A 286 29.46 -15.53 -36.57
N ASP A 287 30.23 -16.59 -36.79
CA ASP A 287 29.75 -17.72 -37.58
C ASP A 287 28.65 -18.51 -36.85
N GLU A 288 28.71 -18.56 -35.51
CA GLU A 288 27.66 -19.15 -34.68
C GLU A 288 26.43 -18.25 -34.64
N GLN A 289 26.61 -16.94 -34.48
CA GLN A 289 25.52 -15.95 -34.55
C GLN A 289 24.82 -16.00 -35.91
N ALA A 290 25.58 -15.99 -37.01
CA ALA A 290 25.05 -16.10 -38.36
C ALA A 290 24.28 -17.41 -38.57
N TRP A 291 24.73 -18.52 -37.97
CA TRP A 291 24.01 -19.78 -38.01
C TRP A 291 22.67 -19.70 -37.26
N ILE A 292 22.68 -19.18 -36.03
CA ILE A 292 21.47 -19.00 -35.20
C ILE A 292 20.48 -18.08 -35.91
N THR A 293 20.94 -16.90 -36.35
CA THR A 293 20.12 -15.91 -37.06
C THR A 293 19.54 -16.50 -38.34
N THR A 294 20.33 -17.22 -39.14
CA THR A 294 19.85 -17.87 -40.37
C THR A 294 18.80 -18.94 -40.04
N LEU A 295 19.05 -19.78 -39.03
CA LEU A 295 18.13 -20.86 -38.66
C LEU A 295 16.81 -20.30 -38.12
N VAL A 296 16.85 -19.41 -37.12
CA VAL A 296 15.67 -18.81 -36.49
C VAL A 296 14.88 -17.99 -37.50
N SER A 297 15.55 -17.17 -38.31
CA SER A 297 14.88 -16.38 -39.34
C SER A 297 14.26 -17.26 -40.42
N SER A 298 14.95 -18.31 -40.87
CA SER A 298 14.41 -19.25 -41.86
C SER A 298 13.17 -19.98 -41.32
N LEU A 299 13.19 -20.43 -40.05
CA LEU A 299 12.05 -21.04 -39.40
C LEU A 299 10.88 -20.05 -39.26
N HIS A 300 11.15 -18.80 -38.93
CA HIS A 300 10.11 -17.80 -38.82
C HIS A 300 9.52 -17.43 -40.21
N LEU A 301 10.36 -17.35 -41.24
CA LEU A 301 9.91 -17.14 -42.62
C LEU A 301 9.06 -18.30 -43.16
N THR A 302 9.37 -19.54 -42.78
CA THR A 302 8.50 -20.68 -43.08
C THR A 302 7.20 -20.64 -42.31
N TYR A 303 7.22 -20.26 -41.02
CA TYR A 303 6.01 -20.07 -40.25
C TYR A 303 5.11 -19.02 -40.91
N ILE A 304 5.66 -17.90 -41.38
CA ILE A 304 4.94 -16.86 -42.12
C ILE A 304 4.41 -17.39 -43.47
N GLY A 305 5.09 -18.37 -44.08
CA GLY A 305 4.75 -18.93 -45.38
C GLY A 305 5.47 -18.24 -46.54
N ALA A 306 6.50 -17.44 -46.25
CA ALA A 306 7.30 -16.74 -47.25
C ALA A 306 8.30 -17.69 -47.96
N VAL A 307 8.78 -18.68 -47.22
CA VAL A 307 9.84 -19.62 -47.62
C VAL A 307 9.40 -21.04 -47.31
N GLU A 308 9.95 -22.02 -48.04
CA GLU A 308 9.83 -23.45 -47.77
C GLU A 308 11.20 -24.02 -47.41
N ILE A 309 11.25 -24.83 -46.36
CA ILE A 309 12.46 -25.51 -45.88
C ILE A 309 12.20 -27.01 -45.86
N TRP A 310 13.15 -27.79 -46.37
CA TRP A 310 13.15 -29.24 -46.24
C TRP A 310 14.58 -29.78 -46.14
N GLN A 311 14.69 -31.00 -45.63
CA GLN A 311 15.93 -31.75 -45.50
C GLN A 311 15.84 -33.00 -46.37
N GLU A 312 16.90 -33.34 -47.10
CA GLU A 312 16.91 -34.51 -47.99
C GLU A 312 17.03 -35.83 -47.19
N ASP A 313 18.03 -35.92 -46.31
CA ASP A 313 18.27 -37.09 -45.45
C ASP A 313 18.15 -36.70 -43.97
N VAL A 314 17.39 -37.45 -43.18
CA VAL A 314 17.25 -37.20 -41.73
C VAL A 314 18.09 -38.24 -40.96
N PRO A 315 18.95 -37.85 -40.00
CA PRO A 315 19.11 -36.50 -39.43
C PRO A 315 20.24 -35.63 -40.06
N ASP A 316 21.13 -36.20 -40.89
CA ASP A 316 22.41 -35.55 -41.28
C ASP A 316 22.44 -34.96 -42.71
N GLY A 317 21.29 -34.76 -43.35
CA GLY A 317 21.19 -34.25 -44.72
C GLY A 317 21.26 -32.72 -44.84
N THR A 318 21.56 -32.22 -46.04
CA THR A 318 21.62 -30.78 -46.32
C THR A 318 20.23 -30.14 -46.29
N ILE A 319 20.11 -29.05 -45.54
CA ILE A 319 18.88 -28.25 -45.46
C ILE A 319 18.80 -27.33 -46.66
N HIS A 320 17.68 -27.40 -47.36
CA HIS A 320 17.38 -26.61 -48.55
C HIS A 320 16.29 -25.59 -48.25
N ILE A 321 16.47 -24.38 -48.79
CA ILE A 321 15.58 -23.24 -48.62
C ILE A 321 15.11 -22.79 -50.01
N ARG A 322 13.80 -22.59 -50.17
CA ARG A 322 13.19 -22.09 -51.42
C ARG A 322 12.22 -20.96 -51.14
N ASP A 323 12.30 -19.94 -51.96
CA ASP A 323 11.36 -18.83 -51.94
C ASP A 323 10.04 -19.16 -52.66
N MET A 324 8.91 -18.87 -52.01
CA MET A 324 7.57 -19.12 -52.55
C MET A 324 6.98 -17.93 -53.35
N HIS A 325 7.47 -16.71 -53.13
CA HIS A 325 6.86 -15.48 -53.62
C HIS A 325 7.80 -14.69 -54.54
N ILE A 326 8.17 -15.29 -55.68
CA ILE A 326 9.09 -14.73 -56.68
C ILE A 326 8.57 -13.46 -57.37
N SER A 327 7.26 -13.23 -57.37
CA SER A 327 6.65 -12.07 -58.03
C SER A 327 6.79 -10.75 -57.25
N LEU A 328 7.16 -10.80 -55.97
CA LEU A 328 7.26 -9.63 -55.11
C LEU A 328 8.72 -9.23 -54.90
N LYS A 329 9.02 -7.94 -55.06
CA LYS A 329 10.40 -7.40 -54.99
C LYS A 329 10.81 -6.87 -53.61
N THR A 330 9.87 -6.75 -52.68
CA THR A 330 10.10 -6.11 -51.37
C THR A 330 9.65 -7.03 -50.25
N PHE A 331 10.46 -7.13 -49.20
CA PHE A 331 10.19 -7.93 -48.01
C PHE A 331 8.82 -7.59 -47.39
N GLU A 332 8.54 -6.30 -47.17
CA GLU A 332 7.28 -5.84 -46.56
C GLU A 332 6.04 -6.29 -47.35
N ALA A 333 6.14 -6.31 -48.68
CA ALA A 333 5.04 -6.76 -49.53
C ALA A 333 4.78 -8.27 -49.41
N VAL A 334 5.83 -9.07 -49.20
CA VAL A 334 5.73 -10.52 -48.98
C VAL A 334 5.08 -10.80 -47.63
N ILE A 335 5.57 -10.16 -46.57
CA ILE A 335 5.01 -10.32 -45.21
C ILE A 335 3.54 -9.90 -45.18
N ALA A 336 3.19 -8.76 -45.77
CA ALA A 336 1.81 -8.29 -45.81
C ALA A 336 0.88 -9.23 -46.60
N LEU A 337 1.36 -9.86 -47.67
CA LEU A 337 0.59 -10.86 -48.41
C LEU A 337 0.37 -12.13 -47.59
N CYS A 338 1.43 -12.64 -46.96
CA CYS A 338 1.37 -13.83 -46.12
C CYS A 338 0.48 -13.62 -44.90
N GLN A 339 0.55 -12.45 -44.25
CA GLN A 339 -0.33 -12.06 -43.15
C GLN A 339 -1.80 -12.08 -43.60
N LYS A 340 -2.11 -11.42 -44.73
CA LYS A 340 -3.46 -11.42 -45.29
C LYS A 340 -3.98 -12.81 -45.63
N GLN A 341 -3.11 -13.70 -46.13
CA GLN A 341 -3.49 -15.09 -46.42
C GLN A 341 -3.77 -15.87 -45.14
N LYS A 342 -2.97 -15.68 -44.08
CA LYS A 342 -3.21 -16.27 -42.76
C LYS A 342 -4.48 -15.74 -42.11
N ASP A 343 -4.70 -14.43 -42.12
CA ASP A 343 -5.91 -13.81 -41.56
C ASP A 343 -7.16 -14.29 -42.31
N ALA A 344 -7.08 -14.40 -43.64
CA ALA A 344 -8.17 -14.96 -44.45
C ALA A 344 -8.39 -16.46 -44.19
N MET A 345 -7.33 -17.22 -43.89
CA MET A 345 -7.43 -18.63 -43.53
C MET A 345 -7.98 -18.82 -42.12
N ALA A 346 -7.57 -17.99 -41.16
CA ALA A 346 -8.11 -17.93 -39.81
C ALA A 346 -9.59 -17.55 -39.83
N LEU A 347 -9.97 -16.54 -40.60
CA LEU A 347 -11.37 -16.14 -40.78
C LEU A 347 -12.20 -17.26 -41.41
N LYS A 348 -11.65 -17.99 -42.39
CA LYS A 348 -12.31 -19.18 -42.98
C LYS A 348 -12.44 -20.32 -41.97
N MET A 349 -11.41 -20.53 -41.14
CA MET A 349 -11.41 -21.54 -40.09
C MET A 349 -12.43 -21.20 -38.99
N GLU A 350 -12.53 -19.93 -38.60
CA GLU A 350 -13.55 -19.41 -37.68
C GLU A 350 -14.97 -19.47 -38.27
N GLN A 351 -15.10 -19.31 -39.58
CA GLN A 351 -16.35 -19.52 -40.32
C GLN A 351 -16.75 -20.99 -40.43
N GLN A 352 -15.79 -21.91 -40.39
CA GLN A 352 -16.00 -23.36 -40.43
C GLN A 352 -16.03 -24.01 -39.04
N ALA A 353 -15.55 -23.32 -38.01
CA ALA A 353 -15.60 -23.75 -36.61
C ALA A 353 -17.05 -23.84 -36.13
N GLY A 354 -17.41 -24.99 -35.56
CA GLY A 354 -18.75 -25.26 -35.06
C GLY A 354 -19.12 -24.32 -33.91
N GLY A 355 -20.42 -24.01 -33.76
CA GLY A 355 -20.91 -22.98 -32.84
C GLY A 355 -20.38 -23.02 -31.41
N LYS A 356 -19.99 -24.20 -30.88
CA LYS A 356 -19.41 -24.33 -29.54
C LYS A 356 -18.05 -23.62 -29.37
N GLU A 357 -17.21 -23.61 -30.39
CA GLU A 357 -15.88 -22.97 -30.33
C GLU A 357 -16.00 -21.45 -30.38
N ARG A 358 -16.98 -20.94 -31.15
CA ARG A 358 -17.33 -19.52 -31.20
C ARG A 358 -17.82 -18.96 -29.87
N TYR A 359 -18.62 -19.74 -29.14
CA TYR A 359 -19.05 -19.36 -27.79
C TYR A 359 -17.87 -19.33 -26.80
N GLY A 360 -16.87 -20.19 -26.96
CA GLY A 360 -15.67 -20.19 -26.13
C GLY A 360 -14.85 -18.91 -26.30
N VAL A 361 -14.54 -18.55 -27.55
CA VAL A 361 -13.78 -17.33 -27.87
C VAL A 361 -14.52 -16.06 -27.43
N LEU A 362 -15.84 -15.99 -27.64
CA LEU A 362 -16.66 -14.85 -27.19
C LEU A 362 -16.65 -14.70 -25.66
N MET A 363 -16.67 -15.81 -24.92
CA MET A 363 -16.60 -15.80 -23.47
C MET A 363 -15.23 -15.35 -22.96
N GLU A 364 -14.16 -15.72 -23.67
CA GLU A 364 -12.80 -15.30 -23.35
C GLU A 364 -12.58 -13.81 -23.63
N GLU A 365 -13.11 -13.28 -24.73
CA GLU A 365 -13.11 -11.84 -25.03
C GLU A 365 -13.92 -11.02 -24.01
N LEU A 366 -15.08 -11.51 -23.59
CA LEU A 366 -15.89 -10.88 -22.54
C LEU A 366 -15.17 -10.90 -21.18
N ALA A 367 -14.47 -11.99 -20.86
CA ALA A 367 -13.67 -12.10 -19.64
C ALA A 367 -12.47 -11.13 -19.66
N ALA A 368 -11.78 -11.01 -20.79
CA ALA A 368 -10.68 -10.05 -20.96
C ALA A 368 -11.16 -8.59 -20.83
N ARG A 369 -12.33 -8.27 -21.40
CA ARG A 369 -12.92 -6.93 -21.28
C ARG A 369 -13.37 -6.62 -19.86
N ALA A 370 -13.91 -7.61 -19.14
CA ALA A 370 -14.25 -7.45 -17.72
C ALA A 370 -13.00 -7.25 -16.85
N ALA A 371 -11.92 -7.98 -17.12
CA ALA A 371 -10.65 -7.80 -16.42
C ALA A 371 -10.03 -6.42 -16.68
N ALA A 372 -10.07 -5.94 -17.93
CA ALA A 372 -9.60 -4.60 -18.28
C ALA A 372 -10.45 -3.49 -17.64
N ALA A 373 -11.78 -3.67 -17.56
CA ALA A 373 -12.66 -2.73 -16.87
C ALA A 373 -12.37 -2.67 -15.36
N LYS A 374 -12.14 -3.83 -14.72
CA LYS A 374 -11.76 -3.90 -13.32
C LYS A 374 -10.39 -3.24 -13.06
N ALA A 375 -9.41 -3.47 -13.93
CA ALA A 375 -8.10 -2.82 -13.84
C ALA A 375 -8.19 -1.30 -14.03
N ALA A 376 -9.09 -0.82 -14.91
CA ALA A 376 -9.32 0.61 -15.08
C ALA A 376 -10.04 1.25 -13.88
N GLU A 377 -10.96 0.53 -13.23
CA GLU A 377 -11.60 0.96 -11.99
C GLU A 377 -10.61 1.02 -10.82
N GLU A 378 -9.74 0.01 -10.70
CA GLU A 378 -8.65 -0.01 -9.71
C GLU A 378 -7.62 1.12 -9.97
N ALA A 379 -7.30 1.42 -11.23
CA ALA A 379 -6.43 2.54 -11.60
C ALA A 379 -7.09 3.91 -11.32
N ALA A 380 -8.39 4.06 -11.60
CA ALA A 380 -9.13 5.28 -11.27
C ALA A 380 -9.27 5.49 -9.76
N ALA A 381 -9.42 4.41 -8.98
CA ALA A 381 -9.41 4.49 -7.51
C ALA A 381 -8.03 4.88 -6.97
N ALA A 382 -6.95 4.43 -7.61
CA ALA A 382 -5.59 4.84 -7.27
C ALA A 382 -5.32 6.32 -7.60
N GLU A 383 -5.79 6.83 -8.76
CA GLU A 383 -5.70 8.26 -9.08
C GLU A 383 -6.52 9.15 -8.13
N LEU A 384 -7.68 8.67 -7.67
CA LEU A 384 -8.49 9.40 -6.68
C LEU A 384 -7.80 9.49 -5.31
N ALA A 385 -7.05 8.46 -4.93
CA ALA A 385 -6.23 8.46 -3.72
C ALA A 385 -5.02 9.41 -3.85
N ASP A 386 -4.40 9.49 -5.03
CA ASP A 386 -3.30 10.42 -5.32
C ASP A 386 -3.79 11.89 -5.37
N ALA A 387 -5.06 12.12 -5.76
CA ALA A 387 -5.67 13.45 -5.75
C ALA A 387 -6.02 13.97 -4.34
N THR A 388 -6.26 13.07 -3.38
CA THR A 388 -6.51 13.45 -1.97
C THR A 388 -5.25 13.83 -1.21
N ASP A 389 -4.06 13.41 -1.66
CA ASP A 389 -2.78 13.76 -1.04
C ASP A 389 -2.22 15.13 -1.52
N ASN A 390 -2.86 15.79 -2.49
CA ASN A 390 -2.35 17.02 -3.11
C ASN A 390 -3.13 18.31 -2.76
N ILE A 391 -3.97 18.29 -1.72
CA ILE A 391 -4.62 19.49 -1.17
C ILE A 391 -4.15 19.73 0.27
N ASP A 392 -2.93 20.24 0.42
CA ASP A 392 -2.66 21.39 1.30
C ASP A 392 -1.21 21.83 1.13
N ILE A 393 -0.95 23.01 0.53
CA ILE A 393 -0.15 24.14 1.08
C ILE A 393 -0.37 25.35 0.16
N ASN A 394 -1.23 26.30 0.53
CA ASN A 394 -0.86 27.71 0.46
C ASN A 394 -1.82 28.62 1.26
N HIS A 395 -1.21 29.34 2.21
CA HIS A 395 -1.74 30.48 2.95
C HIS A 395 -2.45 31.51 2.04
N PRO A 396 -3.45 32.23 2.58
CA PRO A 396 -3.68 33.60 2.13
C PRO A 396 -3.66 34.59 3.29
N GLU A 397 -2.69 35.51 3.22
CA GLU A 397 -2.83 36.86 3.74
C GLU A 397 -3.99 37.56 3.01
N SER A 398 -4.90 38.16 3.79
CA SER A 398 -5.47 39.50 3.58
C SER A 398 -5.63 40.00 2.13
N VAL A 399 -6.78 39.76 1.50
CA VAL A 399 -7.37 40.69 0.50
C VAL A 399 -8.90 40.71 0.62
N ALA A 400 -9.45 41.92 0.65
CA ALA A 400 -10.84 42.27 0.91
C ALA A 400 -11.87 41.72 -0.11
N ALA A 401 -13.08 41.46 0.40
CA ALA A 401 -14.25 40.98 -0.33
C ALA A 401 -14.82 42.01 -1.33
N PRO A 402 -15.37 41.57 -2.48
CA PRO A 402 -16.29 42.39 -3.27
C PRO A 402 -17.75 42.07 -2.89
N GLU A 403 -18.51 43.13 -2.64
CA GLU A 403 -19.96 43.12 -2.40
C GLU A 403 -20.73 42.63 -3.63
N ILE A 404 -21.68 41.72 -3.43
CA ILE A 404 -22.66 41.29 -4.44
C ILE A 404 -23.89 42.20 -4.30
N ILE A 405 -24.09 43.08 -5.28
CA ILE A 405 -25.30 43.89 -5.43
C ILE A 405 -26.35 43.04 -6.14
N ILE A 406 -27.48 42.79 -5.46
CA ILE A 406 -28.67 42.17 -6.03
C ILE A 406 -29.58 43.30 -6.55
N GLU A 407 -29.68 43.47 -7.87
CA GLU A 407 -30.74 44.28 -8.49
C GLU A 407 -31.99 43.42 -8.71
N LEU A 408 -33.07 43.79 -8.03
CA LEU A 408 -34.43 43.30 -8.25
C LEU A 408 -35.08 44.09 -9.38
N SER A 409 -35.37 43.43 -10.50
CA SER A 409 -36.20 43.98 -11.57
C SER A 409 -37.49 43.18 -11.69
N GLU A 410 -38.58 43.75 -11.16
CA GLU A 410 -39.95 43.39 -11.50
C GLU A 410 -40.27 43.88 -12.92
N GLU A 411 -40.98 43.05 -13.71
CA GLU A 411 -42.14 43.40 -14.56
C GLU A 411 -42.38 42.28 -15.60
N ILE A 412 -43.37 41.42 -15.34
CA ILE A 412 -44.06 40.69 -16.42
C ILE A 412 -45.56 40.91 -16.22
N SER A 413 -46.08 41.80 -17.04
CA SER A 413 -47.49 42.13 -17.23
C SER A 413 -48.23 40.95 -17.84
N VAL A 414 -49.34 40.59 -17.21
CA VAL A 414 -50.34 39.63 -17.70
C VAL A 414 -51.19 40.33 -18.76
N GLU A 415 -51.24 39.77 -19.98
CA GLU A 415 -52.24 40.14 -20.98
C GLU A 415 -53.01 38.87 -21.40
N VAL A 416 -54.23 38.76 -20.86
CA VAL A 416 -55.28 37.85 -21.31
C VAL A 416 -56.09 38.61 -22.35
N VAL A 417 -56.52 37.93 -23.43
CA VAL A 417 -57.92 37.85 -23.89
C VAL A 417 -57.95 37.50 -25.40
N GLU A 418 -58.67 36.40 -25.68
CA GLU A 418 -59.30 35.92 -26.93
C GLU A 418 -58.55 35.97 -28.28
#